data_AF-A0A1M7CAA9-F1
#
_entry.id   AF-A0A1M7CAA9-F1
#
_cell.length_a   1.000
_cell.length_b   1.000
_cell.length_c   1.000
_cell.angle_alpha   90.00
_cell.angle_beta   90.00
_cell.angle_gamma   90.00
#
_symmetry.space_group_name_H-M   'P 1'
#
loop_
_entity.id
_entity.type
_entity.pdbx_description
1 polymer ?
#
loop_
_entity_poly.entity_id
_entity_poly.type
_entity_poly.pdbx_seq_one_letter_code
_entity_poly.pdbx_strand_id
1 'polypeptide(L)'
;MQGLDAELTRELSPSHQLRGATFSATARCEGCDDVLFRVDDRPFPWAVVHLTWSGHDERVPWPVTTPLASLADLVEGSDPRMQGVLRA
;
A
#
# COMPACT_ATOMS: atom_id res chain seq x y z
N MET A 1 -14.24 3.39 -1.55
CA MET A 1 -12.96 2.73 -1.89
C MET A 1 -13.18 1.26 -2.22
N GLN A 2 -14.15 0.93 -3.09
CA GLN A 2 -14.43 -0.49 -3.38
C GLN A 2 -13.39 -1.04 -4.35
N GLY A 3 -12.78 -2.19 -4.02
CA GLY A 3 -11.91 -2.95 -4.91
C GLY A 3 -10.40 -2.78 -4.71
N LEU A 4 -9.93 -1.82 -3.91
CA LEU A 4 -8.48 -1.61 -3.70
C LEU A 4 -7.83 -2.79 -2.95
N ASP A 5 -8.49 -3.30 -1.91
CA ASP A 5 -8.00 -4.46 -1.16
C ASP A 5 -7.94 -5.71 -2.04
N ALA A 6 -8.92 -5.87 -2.94
CA ALA A 6 -8.97 -6.96 -3.90
C ALA A 6 -7.88 -6.82 -4.96
N GLU A 7 -7.60 -5.60 -5.42
CA GLU A 7 -6.54 -5.34 -6.38
C GLU A 7 -5.17 -5.61 -5.78
N LEU A 8 -4.90 -5.07 -4.59
CA LEU A 8 -3.69 -5.40 -3.85
C LEU A 8 -3.54 -6.92 -3.73
N THR A 9 -4.57 -7.63 -3.27
CA THR A 9 -4.55 -9.09 -3.14
C THR A 9 -4.16 -9.81 -4.44
N ARG A 10 -4.61 -9.33 -5.59
CA ARG A 10 -4.27 -9.93 -6.90
C ARG A 10 -2.83 -9.69 -7.28
N GLU A 11 -2.28 -8.52 -6.97
CA GLU A 11 -0.91 -8.14 -7.33
C GLU A 11 0.15 -8.74 -6.40
N LEU A 12 -0.20 -9.14 -5.19
CA LEU A 12 0.77 -9.62 -4.21
C LEU A 12 1.46 -10.91 -4.64
N SER A 13 2.74 -10.85 -5.03
CA SER A 13 3.54 -12.06 -5.25
C SER A 13 3.55 -12.99 -4.02
N PRO A 14 3.72 -14.32 -4.18
CA PRO A 14 3.76 -15.26 -3.05
C PRO A 14 4.82 -14.94 -1.98
N SER A 15 5.92 -14.27 -2.39
CA SER A 15 7.01 -13.84 -1.52
C SER A 15 6.85 -12.43 -0.95
N HIS A 16 5.77 -11.73 -1.27
CA HIS A 16 5.57 -10.35 -0.85
C HIS A 16 5.22 -10.25 0.64
N GLN A 17 5.72 -9.23 1.34
CA GLN A 17 5.56 -9.05 2.80
C GLN A 17 4.08 -8.93 3.27
N LEU A 18 3.21 -8.42 2.39
CA LEU A 18 1.77 -8.31 2.65
C LEU A 18 0.97 -9.55 2.20
N ARG A 19 1.62 -10.58 1.61
CA ARG A 19 0.91 -11.79 1.19
C ARG A 19 0.28 -12.46 2.42
N GLY A 20 -1.03 -12.72 2.34
CA GLY A 20 -1.82 -13.28 3.45
C GLY A 20 -1.99 -12.34 4.65
N ALA A 21 -1.66 -11.05 4.52
CA ALA A 21 -1.92 -10.06 5.56
C ALA A 21 -3.40 -9.65 5.56
N THR A 22 -3.87 -9.17 6.71
CA THR A 22 -5.17 -8.49 6.83
C THR A 22 -4.95 -6.99 6.72
N PHE A 23 -5.52 -6.38 5.69
CA PHE A 23 -5.38 -4.95 5.44
C PHE A 23 -6.68 -4.33 4.89
N SER A 24 -6.77 -3.02 4.98
CA SER A 24 -7.89 -2.24 4.44
C SER A 24 -7.43 -0.88 3.91
N ALA A 25 -7.82 -0.55 2.68
CA ALA A 25 -7.53 0.74 2.07
C ALA A 25 -8.23 1.87 2.84
N THR A 26 -7.44 2.87 3.22
CA THR A 26 -7.90 4.01 4.05
C THR A 26 -7.86 5.34 3.28
N ALA A 27 -6.88 5.50 2.38
CA ALA A 27 -6.78 6.66 1.50
C ALA A 27 -6.10 6.26 0.19
N ARG A 28 -6.39 6.97 -0.90
CA ARG A 28 -5.79 6.76 -2.21
C ARG A 28 -5.41 8.11 -2.80
N CYS A 29 -4.22 8.20 -3.36
CA CYS A 29 -3.83 9.30 -4.23
C CYS A 29 -4.72 9.34 -5.49
N GLU A 30 -5.41 10.44 -5.77
CA GLU A 30 -6.23 10.54 -6.99
C GLU A 30 -5.39 10.80 -8.26
N GLY A 31 -4.18 11.35 -8.10
CA GLY A 31 -3.27 11.66 -9.19
C GLY A 31 -2.10 10.68 -9.37
N CYS A 32 -2.03 9.63 -8.56
CA CYS A 32 -0.97 8.64 -8.58
C CYS A 32 -1.46 7.27 -8.09
N ASP A 33 -0.68 6.22 -8.30
CA ASP A 33 -1.09 4.84 -8.02
C ASP A 33 -0.80 4.39 -6.58
N ASP A 34 -0.55 5.35 -5.68
CA ASP A 34 -0.25 5.12 -4.27
C ASP A 34 -1.53 5.07 -3.41
N VAL A 35 -1.61 4.06 -2.56
CA VAL A 35 -2.73 3.81 -1.64
C VAL A 35 -2.20 3.54 -0.24
N LEU A 36 -2.80 4.18 0.77
CA LEU A 36 -2.53 3.89 2.17
C LEU A 36 -3.46 2.78 2.66
N PHE A 37 -2.83 1.74 3.19
CA PHE A 37 -3.50 0.62 3.84
C PHE A 37 -3.23 0.62 5.34
N ARG A 38 -4.27 0.33 6.12
CA ARG A 38 -4.14 -0.13 7.50
C ARG A 38 -3.82 -1.62 7.47
N VAL A 39 -2.87 -2.06 8.28
CA VAL A 39 -2.42 -3.46 8.34
C VAL A 39 -2.53 -3.95 9.78
N ASP A 40 -3.28 -5.03 10.01
CA ASP A 40 -3.64 -5.47 11.36
C ASP A 40 -2.74 -6.59 11.91
N ASP A 41 -2.07 -7.35 11.04
CA ASP A 41 -1.36 -8.59 11.40
C ASP A 41 0.12 -8.57 10.99
N ARG A 42 0.72 -7.38 10.93
CA ARG A 42 2.16 -7.18 10.66
C ARG A 42 2.79 -6.26 11.72
N PRO A 43 4.14 -6.25 11.86
CA PRO A 43 4.83 -5.39 12.82
C PRO A 43 4.66 -3.89 12.58
N PHE A 44 4.14 -3.51 11.41
CA PHE A 44 3.83 -2.14 11.03
C PHE A 44 2.31 -2.01 10.85
N PRO A 45 1.66 -1.02 11.49
CA PRO A 45 0.21 -0.84 11.42
C PRO A 45 -0.27 -0.18 10.12
N TRP A 46 0.63 0.37 9.32
CA TRP A 46 0.31 1.11 8.09
C TRP A 46 1.29 0.79 6.97
N ALA A 47 0.84 0.90 5.73
CA ALA A 47 1.70 0.81 4.56
C ALA A 47 1.19 1.70 3.42
N VAL A 48 2.09 2.42 2.76
CA VAL A 48 1.81 3.01 1.45
C VAL A 48 2.23 2.01 0.38
N VAL A 49 1.30 1.65 -0.50
CA VAL A 49 1.51 0.68 -1.56
C VAL A 49 1.27 1.35 -2.90
N HIS A 50 2.24 1.22 -3.80
CA HIS A 50 2.10 1.60 -5.20
C HIS A 50 1.54 0.42 -5.99
N LEU A 51 0.24 0.46 -6.28
CA LEU A 51 -0.43 -0.56 -7.09
C LEU A 51 -0.01 -0.44 -8.55
N THR A 52 0.04 -1.56 -9.27
CA THR A 52 0.38 -1.60 -10.70
C THR A 52 -0.86 -1.72 -11.60
N TRP A 53 -2.00 -2.05 -11.01
CA TRP A 53 -3.29 -2.34 -11.65
C TRP A 53 -3.25 -3.51 -12.63
N SER A 54 -2.33 -4.44 -12.45
CA SER A 54 -2.13 -5.55 -13.38
C SER A 54 -3.18 -6.65 -13.26
N GLY A 55 -3.89 -6.71 -12.13
CA GLY A 55 -4.92 -7.73 -11.88
C GLY A 55 -4.39 -9.15 -11.76
N HIS A 56 -3.08 -9.36 -11.63
CA HIS A 56 -2.43 -10.66 -11.47
C HIS A 56 -1.20 -10.56 -10.57
N ASP A 57 -0.68 -11.70 -10.08
CA ASP A 57 0.50 -11.71 -9.21
C ASP A 57 1.66 -10.96 -9.89
N GLU A 58 2.24 -9.99 -9.19
CA GLU A 58 3.41 -9.25 -9.64
C GLU A 58 4.70 -10.00 -9.34
N ARG A 59 5.81 -9.46 -9.85
CA ARG A 59 7.16 -9.92 -9.50
C ARG A 59 7.81 -8.93 -8.54
N VAL A 60 8.59 -9.47 -7.59
CA VAL A 60 9.41 -8.66 -6.67
C VAL A 60 10.22 -7.62 -7.47
N PRO A 61 10.20 -6.33 -7.09
CA PRO A 61 9.67 -5.78 -5.83
C PRO A 61 8.22 -5.28 -5.87
N TRP A 62 7.46 -5.55 -6.94
CA TRP A 62 6.09 -5.04 -7.09
C TRP A 62 5.04 -5.91 -6.38
N PRO A 63 3.93 -5.30 -5.90
CA PRO A 63 3.73 -3.85 -5.79
C PRO A 63 4.66 -3.23 -4.72
N VAL A 64 5.23 -2.04 -5.00
CA VAL A 64 6.19 -1.43 -4.08
C VAL A 64 5.47 -1.01 -2.81
N THR A 65 5.99 -1.48 -1.67
CA THR A 65 5.36 -1.28 -0.36
C THR A 65 6.33 -0.59 0.59
N THR A 66 5.86 0.51 1.19
CA THR A 66 6.59 1.28 2.22
C THR A 66 5.86 1.11 3.56
N PRO A 67 6.38 0.28 4.47
CA PRO A 67 5.84 0.13 5.83
C PRO A 67 5.98 1.41 6.64
N LEU A 68 4.97 1.70 7.47
CA LEU A 68 4.94 2.86 8.37
C LEU A 68 4.55 2.40 9.78
N ALA A 69 5.30 2.84 10.79
CA ALA A 69 5.01 2.58 12.20
C ALA A 69 3.84 3.44 12.70
N SER A 70 3.60 4.60 12.08
CA SER A 70 2.51 5.51 12.44
C SER A 70 2.08 6.39 11.26
N LEU A 71 0.95 7.09 11.41
CA LEU A 71 0.57 8.14 10.45
C LEU A 71 1.47 9.38 10.53
N ALA A 72 2.21 9.58 11.63
CA ALA A 72 3.20 10.66 11.69
C ALA A 72 4.33 10.42 10.69
N ASP A 73 4.75 9.15 10.54
CA ASP A 73 5.73 8.75 9.53
C ASP A 73 5.25 9.18 8.13
N LEU A 74 3.95 9.04 7.84
CA LEU A 74 3.36 9.49 6.57
C LEU A 74 3.61 10.98 6.32
N VAL A 75 3.41 11.82 7.34
CA VAL A 75 3.54 13.29 7.28
C VAL A 75 5.00 13.73 7.24
N GLU A 76 5.86 13.08 8.01
CA GLU A 76 7.29 13.42 8.13
C GLU A 76 8.15 12.82 7.01
N GLY A 77 7.64 11.80 6.31
CA GLY A 77 8.34 11.09 5.27
C GLY A 77 8.60 11.96 4.03
N SER A 78 9.85 11.93 3.56
CA SER A 78 10.26 12.61 2.32
C SER A 78 9.99 11.79 1.06
N ASP A 79 9.47 10.55 1.18
CA ASP A 79 9.19 9.71 0.02
C ASP A 79 8.06 10.35 -0.82
N PRO A 80 8.25 10.55 -2.14
CA PRO A 80 7.23 11.16 -2.99
C PRO A 80 5.89 10.41 -2.99
N ARG A 81 5.87 9.10 -2.73
CA ARG A 81 4.65 8.29 -2.63
C ARG A 81 3.79 8.68 -1.43
N MET A 82 4.44 9.06 -0.33
CA MET A 82 3.76 9.48 0.90
C MET A 82 3.10 10.85 0.71
N GLN A 83 3.77 11.76 0.00
CA GLN A 83 3.21 13.06 -0.33
C GLN A 83 2.00 13.00 -1.26
N GLY A 84 1.96 12.04 -2.18
CA GLY A 84 0.81 11.82 -3.06
C GLY A 84 -0.44 11.48 -2.28
N VAL A 85 -0.33 10.58 -1.29
CA VAL A 85 -1.46 10.18 -0.45
C VAL A 85 -1.92 11.30 0.49
N LEU A 86 -1.01 12.11 1.04
CA LEU A 86 -1.37 13.22 1.94
C LEU A 86 -2.16 14.35 1.26
N ARG A 87 -2.08 14.47 -0.06
CA ARG A 87 -2.68 15.56 -0.85
C ARG A 87 -4.03 15.18 -1.46
N ALA A 88 -4.51 13.96 -1.22
CA ALA A 88 -5.73 13.41 -1.78
C ALA A 88 -6.96 13.65 -0.90
#